data_AF-A0A9W9IHQ8-F1
#
_entry.id   AF-A0A9W9IHQ8-F1
#
_cell.length_a   1.000
_cell.length_b   1.000
_cell.length_c   1.000
_cell.angle_alpha   90.00
_cell.angle_beta   90.00
_cell.angle_gamma   90.00
#
_symmetry.space_group_name_H-M   'P 1'
#
loop_
_entity.id
_entity.type
_entity.pdbx_description
1 polymer ?
#
loop_
_entity_poly.entity_id
_entity_poly.type
_entity_poly.pdbx_seq_one_letter_code
_entity_poly.pdbx_strand_id
1 'polypeptide(L)'
;MFIVLNLAKLGFNSTDPEFSIAEMTSISLDSYNLTLQIFDMFPPEHAERLLGTTRELQDLAIQRFETMRVKNAQGMPTTSNHQKLEKEAPTKLHRIAYQTLYLEVTIRAFCIRSQIDPKTKVSTSCIPLSVKIILTIFLSQLGLYRKMDEAIQSIRHQTSKYFEHYPARADNLRNLWANEFEAATALKHWKSVFSIIQDCKPVFGVNLCDYFMNCILSFDMPDAHRADAIHAMIGNLYGNEGVVPAHLDRLRDYLHYLFTFSLAAAASQNSVMLRDISQKWPEAYYSMAESVIDQAILTATDDAYLRSEQQRQTHLHSDDPVVRDNPQSECQQRHPYPTEELGYLATCSFNQAMDFYSEENDKECRCWAGKAIQLAGLMSNVEGNRLVTLFRKGFEGLF
;
A
#
# COMPACT_ATOMS: atom_id res chain seq x y z
N MET A 1 -31.15 -2.59 -10.69
CA MET A 1 -30.11 -1.59 -10.35
C MET A 1 -30.39 -0.22 -10.96
N PHE A 2 -30.32 -0.03 -12.28
CA PHE A 2 -30.74 1.25 -12.91
C PHE A 2 -32.14 1.67 -12.46
N ILE A 3 -33.04 0.72 -12.24
CA ILE A 3 -34.36 0.97 -11.66
C ILE A 3 -34.26 1.54 -10.23
N VAL A 4 -33.41 1.01 -9.35
CA VAL A 4 -33.28 1.51 -7.96
C VAL A 4 -32.65 2.91 -7.92
N LEU A 5 -31.61 3.15 -8.72
CA LEU A 5 -31.00 4.48 -8.82
C LEU A 5 -31.90 5.48 -9.55
N ASN A 6 -32.66 5.04 -10.55
CA ASN A 6 -33.69 5.85 -11.18
C ASN A 6 -34.85 6.12 -10.24
N LEU A 7 -35.22 5.19 -9.36
CA LEU A 7 -36.23 5.39 -8.33
C LEU A 7 -35.73 6.37 -7.26
N ALA A 8 -34.46 6.27 -6.84
CA ALA A 8 -33.84 7.28 -6.00
C ALA A 8 -33.84 8.64 -6.70
N LYS A 9 -33.49 8.70 -7.99
CA LYS A 9 -33.46 9.93 -8.80
C LYS A 9 -34.85 10.54 -8.93
N LEU A 10 -35.87 9.71 -9.17
CA LEU A 10 -37.28 10.10 -9.17
C LEU A 10 -37.71 10.59 -7.78
N GLY A 11 -37.23 9.97 -6.71
CA GLY A 11 -37.45 10.41 -5.33
C GLY A 11 -36.84 11.79 -5.04
N PHE A 12 -35.60 12.04 -5.48
CA PHE A 12 -34.96 13.34 -5.34
C PHE A 12 -35.63 14.43 -6.20
N ASN A 13 -36.11 14.06 -7.40
CA ASN A 13 -36.84 14.93 -8.32
C ASN A 13 -38.30 15.18 -7.91
N SER A 14 -38.85 14.36 -7.01
CA SER A 14 -40.19 14.56 -6.47
C SER A 14 -40.27 15.89 -5.75
N THR A 15 -41.27 16.70 -6.10
CA THR A 15 -41.55 17.99 -5.45
C THR A 15 -42.10 17.85 -4.03
N ASP A 16 -42.42 16.64 -3.58
CA ASP A 16 -42.94 16.38 -2.24
C ASP A 16 -41.83 16.28 -1.18
N PRO A 17 -41.98 16.87 0.03
CA PRO A 17 -40.85 17.36 0.80
C PRO A 17 -40.38 16.47 1.96
N GLU A 18 -40.73 15.19 2.03
CA GLU A 18 -40.50 14.42 3.28
C GLU A 18 -39.56 13.22 3.15
N PHE A 19 -38.45 13.36 2.44
CA PHE A 19 -37.30 12.51 2.80
C PHE A 19 -36.62 13.12 4.01
N SER A 20 -36.83 12.49 5.16
CA SER A 20 -36.05 12.75 6.35
C SER A 20 -34.56 12.56 6.05
N ILE A 21 -33.71 13.28 6.79
CA ILE A 21 -32.25 13.13 6.64
C ILE A 21 -31.81 11.68 6.89
N ALA A 22 -32.55 10.94 7.72
CA ALA A 22 -32.34 9.51 7.96
C ALA A 22 -32.59 8.68 6.70
N GLU A 23 -33.65 8.97 5.93
CA GLU A 23 -33.94 8.27 4.68
C GLU A 23 -32.90 8.59 3.60
N MET A 24 -32.47 9.84 3.47
CA MET A 24 -31.38 10.18 2.54
C MET A 24 -30.07 9.49 2.91
N THR A 25 -29.78 9.33 4.21
CA THR A 25 -28.60 8.60 4.70
C THR A 25 -28.73 7.10 4.43
N SER A 26 -29.93 6.51 4.60
CA SER A 26 -30.19 5.11 4.27
C SER A 26 -30.01 4.87 2.77
N ILE A 27 -30.65 5.68 1.92
CA ILE A 27 -30.56 5.57 0.46
C ILE A 27 -29.10 5.65 -0.01
N SER A 28 -28.30 6.53 0.60
CA SER A 28 -26.88 6.68 0.27
C SER A 28 -26.05 5.46 0.71
N LEU A 29 -26.30 4.96 1.93
CA LEU A 29 -25.63 3.79 2.49
C LEU A 29 -26.02 2.51 1.75
N ASP A 30 -27.29 2.36 1.38
CA ASP A 30 -27.82 1.22 0.64
C ASP A 30 -27.33 1.26 -0.81
N SER A 31 -27.26 2.44 -1.44
CA SER A 31 -26.63 2.60 -2.76
C SER A 31 -25.14 2.26 -2.72
N TYR A 32 -24.44 2.65 -1.65
CA TYR A 32 -23.05 2.31 -1.41
C TYR A 32 -22.83 0.80 -1.23
N ASN A 33 -23.55 0.17 -0.31
CA ASN A 33 -23.45 -1.27 -0.04
C ASN A 33 -23.88 -2.12 -1.25
N LEU A 34 -24.92 -1.69 -1.96
CA LEU A 34 -25.38 -2.34 -3.18
C LEU A 34 -24.33 -2.26 -4.28
N THR A 35 -23.63 -1.13 -4.40
CA THR A 35 -22.56 -1.04 -5.39
C THR A 35 -21.34 -1.88 -4.98
N LEU A 36 -21.04 -1.96 -3.68
CA LEU A 36 -20.04 -2.90 -3.15
C LEU A 36 -20.33 -4.36 -3.52
N GLN A 37 -21.58 -4.79 -3.40
CA GLN A 37 -22.01 -6.15 -3.79
C GLN A 37 -22.00 -6.39 -5.31
N ILE A 38 -22.16 -5.34 -6.10
CA ILE A 38 -22.28 -5.40 -7.56
C ILE A 38 -20.89 -5.37 -8.23
N PHE A 39 -19.85 -4.88 -7.55
CA PHE A 39 -18.47 -4.87 -8.07
C PHE A 39 -17.94 -6.24 -8.46
N ASP A 40 -18.44 -7.33 -7.88
CA ASP A 40 -18.00 -8.67 -8.27
C ASP A 40 -18.72 -9.21 -9.54
N MET A 41 -19.69 -8.48 -10.12
CA MET A 41 -20.66 -9.08 -11.04
C MET A 41 -20.87 -8.43 -12.43
N PHE A 42 -20.33 -7.23 -12.76
CA PHE A 42 -20.75 -6.51 -13.98
C PHE A 42 -19.64 -5.99 -14.93
N PRO A 43 -19.93 -5.84 -16.26
CA PRO A 43 -18.99 -5.34 -17.26
C PRO A 43 -18.71 -3.82 -17.18
N PRO A 44 -17.55 -3.33 -17.66
CA PRO A 44 -17.10 -1.93 -17.53
C PRO A 44 -18.03 -0.88 -18.14
N GLU A 45 -18.71 -1.19 -19.23
CA GLU A 45 -19.64 -0.28 -19.92
C GLU A 45 -20.88 0.10 -19.07
N HIS A 46 -21.25 -0.76 -18.12
CA HIS A 46 -22.34 -0.48 -17.19
C HIS A 46 -21.89 0.42 -16.04
N ALA A 47 -20.59 0.46 -15.74
CA ALA A 47 -20.01 1.24 -14.66
C ALA A 47 -19.97 2.74 -14.96
N GLU A 48 -19.70 3.17 -16.21
CA GLU A 48 -19.76 4.58 -16.59
C GLU A 48 -21.18 5.15 -16.52
N ARG A 49 -22.19 4.37 -16.94
CA ARG A 49 -23.59 4.78 -16.82
C ARG A 49 -24.03 4.81 -15.34
N LEU A 50 -23.53 3.89 -14.52
CA LEU A 50 -23.71 3.89 -13.08
C LEU A 50 -23.13 5.14 -12.44
N LEU A 51 -21.87 5.49 -12.77
CA LEU A 51 -21.20 6.72 -12.34
C LEU A 51 -21.99 7.97 -12.71
N GLY A 52 -22.48 8.05 -13.95
CA GLY A 52 -23.33 9.15 -14.40
C GLY A 52 -24.57 9.31 -13.53
N THR A 53 -25.26 8.20 -13.23
CA THR A 53 -26.49 8.22 -12.42
C THR A 53 -26.21 8.58 -10.97
N THR A 54 -25.10 8.09 -10.40
CA THR A 54 -24.64 8.40 -9.04
C THR A 54 -24.27 9.88 -8.90
N ARG A 55 -23.63 10.49 -9.92
CA ARG A 55 -23.31 11.93 -9.91
C ARG A 55 -24.57 12.79 -9.96
N GLU A 56 -25.53 12.45 -10.83
CA GLU A 56 -26.81 13.16 -10.89
C GLU A 56 -27.56 13.09 -9.54
N LEU A 57 -27.54 11.93 -8.88
CA LEU A 57 -28.11 11.76 -7.54
C LEU A 57 -27.40 12.66 -6.50
N GLN A 58 -26.08 12.79 -6.58
CA GLN A 58 -25.30 13.67 -5.72
C GLN A 58 -25.69 15.14 -5.92
N ASP A 59 -25.72 15.59 -7.18
CA ASP A 59 -26.06 16.97 -7.53
C ASP A 59 -27.47 17.33 -7.06
N LEU A 60 -28.42 16.41 -7.25
CA LEU A 60 -29.80 16.57 -6.76
C LEU A 60 -29.87 16.65 -5.23
N ALA A 61 -29.11 15.80 -4.52
CA ALA A 61 -29.05 15.85 -3.06
C ALA A 61 -28.48 17.19 -2.56
N ILE A 62 -27.42 17.70 -3.20
CA ILE A 62 -26.81 19.01 -2.90
C ILE A 62 -27.82 20.13 -3.16
N GLN A 63 -28.45 20.16 -4.34
CA GLN A 63 -29.43 21.19 -4.71
C GLN A 63 -30.60 21.23 -3.71
N ARG A 64 -31.11 20.06 -3.31
CA ARG A 64 -32.22 19.95 -2.37
C ARG A 64 -31.82 20.43 -0.98
N PHE A 65 -30.60 20.14 -0.54
CA PHE A 65 -30.06 20.66 0.71
C PHE A 65 -29.97 22.19 0.72
N GLU A 66 -29.39 22.80 -0.32
CA GLU A 66 -29.31 24.26 -0.41
C GLU A 66 -30.70 24.91 -0.43
N THR A 67 -31.67 24.28 -1.09
CA THR A 67 -33.07 24.71 -1.08
C THR A 67 -33.66 24.68 0.33
N MET A 68 -33.41 23.62 1.11
CA MET A 68 -33.84 23.53 2.51
C MET A 68 -33.15 24.58 3.39
N ARG A 69 -31.85 24.82 3.17
CA ARG A 69 -31.07 25.83 3.90
C ARG A 69 -31.62 27.24 3.69
N VAL A 70 -31.93 27.61 2.44
CA VAL A 70 -32.51 28.92 2.10
C VAL A 70 -33.91 29.07 2.71
N LYS A 71 -34.75 28.02 2.68
CA LYS A 71 -36.09 28.04 3.31
C LYS A 71 -36.02 28.26 4.82
N ASN A 72 -35.06 27.62 5.50
CA ASN A 72 -34.88 27.78 6.94
C ASN A 72 -34.38 29.20 7.31
N ALA A 73 -33.49 29.78 6.49
CA ALA A 73 -32.98 31.13 6.70
C ALA A 73 -34.06 32.24 6.56
N GLN A 74 -35.18 31.97 5.89
CA GLN A 74 -36.27 32.92 5.67
C GLN A 74 -37.26 33.05 6.84
N GLY A 75 -36.95 32.47 8.01
CA GLY A 75 -37.59 32.87 9.27
C GLY A 75 -38.98 32.30 9.55
N MET A 76 -39.30 31.10 9.05
CA MET A 76 -40.43 30.35 9.57
C MET A 76 -40.21 30.04 11.07
N PRO A 77 -41.18 30.27 11.96
CA PRO A 77 -41.03 30.02 13.39
C PRO A 77 -40.87 28.52 13.65
N THR A 78 -39.62 28.09 13.83
CA THR A 78 -39.28 26.69 14.03
C THR A 78 -39.40 26.30 15.50
N THR A 79 -40.14 25.23 15.78
CA THR A 79 -40.23 24.56 17.09
C THR A 79 -38.84 24.11 17.58
N SER A 80 -38.61 24.01 18.90
CA SER A 80 -37.27 23.84 19.49
C SER A 80 -36.49 22.59 19.03
N ASN A 81 -37.15 21.62 18.40
CA ASN A 81 -36.49 20.47 17.76
C ASN A 81 -35.63 20.83 16.54
N HIS A 82 -35.87 21.99 15.90
CA HIS A 82 -35.13 22.42 14.71
C HIS A 82 -33.69 22.86 14.98
N GLN A 83 -33.41 23.47 16.15
CA GLN A 83 -32.04 23.89 16.49
C GLN A 83 -31.08 22.70 16.62
N LYS A 84 -31.58 21.53 17.04
CA LYS A 84 -30.78 20.29 17.06
C LYS A 84 -30.54 19.75 15.65
N LEU A 85 -31.57 19.81 14.79
CA LEU A 85 -31.45 19.42 13.38
C LEU A 85 -30.47 20.30 12.60
N GLU A 86 -30.45 21.61 12.89
CA GLU A 86 -29.60 22.58 12.19
C GLU A 86 -28.10 22.37 12.50
N LYS A 87 -27.77 21.91 13.71
CA LYS A 87 -26.40 21.50 14.06
C LYS A 87 -26.00 20.14 13.47
N GLU A 88 -26.95 19.23 13.24
CA GLU A 88 -26.68 17.89 12.71
C GLU A 88 -26.75 17.79 11.16
N ALA A 89 -27.47 18.68 10.49
CA ALA A 89 -27.70 18.62 9.05
C ALA A 89 -26.43 18.80 8.19
N PRO A 90 -25.49 19.72 8.49
CA PRO A 90 -24.24 19.83 7.76
C PRO A 90 -23.45 18.53 7.83
N THR A 91 -23.35 17.94 9.02
CA THR A 91 -22.65 16.69 9.25
C THR A 91 -23.21 15.53 8.43
N LYS A 92 -24.53 15.39 8.35
CA LYS A 92 -25.18 14.32 7.59
C LYS A 92 -24.99 14.50 6.07
N LEU A 93 -24.96 15.75 5.57
CA LEU A 93 -24.66 16.03 4.16
C LEU A 93 -23.20 15.71 3.80
N HIS A 94 -22.24 16.09 4.65
CA HIS A 94 -20.83 15.73 4.44
C HIS A 94 -20.65 14.21 4.41
N ARG A 95 -21.41 13.47 5.24
CA ARG A 95 -21.43 12.01 5.19
C ARG A 95 -21.94 11.46 3.86
N ILE A 96 -23.04 12.01 3.33
CA ILE A 96 -23.60 11.59 2.03
C ILE A 96 -22.60 11.88 0.92
N ALA A 97 -22.06 13.11 0.86
CA ALA A 97 -21.06 13.51 -0.14
C ALA A 97 -19.80 12.61 -0.07
N TYR A 98 -19.31 12.32 1.13
CA TYR A 98 -18.21 11.38 1.35
C TYR A 98 -18.53 9.98 0.81
N GLN A 99 -19.72 9.44 1.13
CA GLN A 99 -20.14 8.12 0.66
C GLN A 99 -20.24 8.06 -0.86
N THR A 100 -20.77 9.10 -1.49
CA THR A 100 -20.91 9.16 -2.95
C THR A 100 -19.57 9.31 -3.66
N LEU A 101 -18.67 10.16 -3.15
CA LEU A 101 -17.33 10.31 -3.72
C LEU A 101 -16.50 9.04 -3.54
N TYR A 102 -16.56 8.41 -2.36
CA TYR A 102 -15.89 7.14 -2.12
C TYR A 102 -16.41 6.06 -3.08
N LEU A 103 -17.72 6.06 -3.34
CA LEU A 103 -18.33 5.17 -4.31
C LEU A 103 -17.78 5.41 -5.73
N GLU A 104 -17.68 6.66 -6.16
CA GLU A 104 -17.09 7.02 -7.45
C GLU A 104 -15.65 6.51 -7.58
N VAL A 105 -14.82 6.72 -6.56
CA VAL A 105 -13.43 6.21 -6.51
C VAL A 105 -13.39 4.70 -6.65
N THR A 106 -14.25 3.98 -5.91
CA THR A 106 -14.31 2.51 -5.97
C THR A 106 -14.70 2.01 -7.36
N ILE A 107 -15.66 2.67 -8.03
CA ILE A 107 -16.06 2.31 -9.40
C ILE A 107 -14.91 2.52 -10.39
N ARG A 108 -14.18 3.63 -10.28
CA ARG A 108 -13.05 3.93 -11.15
C ARG A 108 -11.93 2.90 -10.99
N ALA A 109 -11.56 2.57 -9.75
CA ALA A 109 -10.56 1.54 -9.46
C ALA A 109 -10.95 0.19 -10.06
N PHE A 110 -12.22 -0.22 -9.93
CA PHE A 110 -12.71 -1.45 -10.55
C PHE A 110 -12.63 -1.44 -12.09
N CYS A 111 -13.04 -0.34 -12.73
CA CYS A 111 -12.97 -0.20 -14.18
C CYS A 111 -11.54 -0.34 -14.70
N ILE A 112 -10.56 0.15 -13.95
CA ILE A 112 -9.15 0.02 -14.32
C ILE A 112 -8.69 -1.42 -14.15
N ARG A 113 -8.94 -2.04 -13.00
CA ARG A 113 -8.51 -3.42 -12.70
C ARG A 113 -9.13 -4.45 -13.66
N SER A 114 -10.40 -4.29 -14.01
CA SER A 114 -11.10 -5.17 -14.98
C SER A 114 -10.55 -5.06 -16.41
N GLN A 115 -9.93 -3.94 -16.78
CA GLN A 115 -9.25 -3.81 -18.08
C GLN A 115 -7.86 -4.45 -18.11
N ILE A 116 -7.29 -4.79 -16.94
CA ILE A 116 -5.92 -5.32 -16.82
C ILE A 116 -5.89 -6.85 -16.85
N ASP A 117 -6.99 -7.57 -16.54
CA ASP A 117 -6.98 -9.04 -16.46
C ASP A 117 -6.67 -9.70 -17.83
N PRO A 118 -5.48 -10.30 -18.00
CA PRO A 118 -5.05 -10.88 -19.26
C PRO A 118 -5.88 -12.11 -19.68
N LYS A 119 -6.63 -12.75 -18.75
CA LYS A 119 -7.46 -13.92 -19.06
C LYS A 119 -8.71 -13.59 -19.87
N THR A 120 -9.08 -12.32 -19.97
CA THR A 120 -10.18 -11.87 -20.84
C THR A 120 -9.75 -11.51 -22.27
N LYS A 121 -8.48 -11.73 -22.64
CA LYS A 121 -7.99 -11.49 -24.01
C LYS A 121 -8.56 -12.54 -24.98
N VAL A 122 -9.66 -12.16 -25.63
CA VAL A 122 -10.16 -12.77 -26.86
C VAL A 122 -9.03 -12.86 -27.88
N SER A 123 -8.74 -14.09 -28.32
CA SER A 123 -7.75 -14.41 -29.34
C SER A 123 -8.00 -13.59 -30.60
N THR A 124 -7.10 -12.64 -30.90
CA THR A 124 -7.12 -11.86 -32.14
C THR A 124 -5.70 -11.86 -32.72
N SER A 125 -5.47 -12.77 -33.65
CA SER A 125 -4.27 -12.84 -34.47
C SER A 125 -4.35 -11.85 -35.64
N CYS A 126 -3.20 -11.23 -35.96
CA CYS A 126 -2.87 -10.29 -37.05
C CYS A 126 -2.90 -8.78 -36.68
N ILE A 127 -1.71 -8.17 -36.69
CA ILE A 127 -1.41 -6.80 -36.20
C ILE A 127 -0.63 -6.03 -37.28
N PRO A 128 -1.13 -4.85 -37.72
CA PRO A 128 -0.60 -3.55 -37.25
C PRO A 128 -1.66 -2.60 -36.65
N LEU A 129 -2.79 -3.11 -36.14
CA LEU A 129 -3.84 -2.33 -35.45
C LEU A 129 -3.70 -2.33 -33.91
N SER A 130 -2.88 -3.21 -33.33
CA SER A 130 -2.82 -3.41 -31.87
C SER A 130 -2.19 -2.25 -31.12
N VAL A 131 -1.20 -1.55 -31.69
CA VAL A 131 -0.52 -0.46 -30.98
C VAL A 131 -1.49 0.69 -30.72
N LYS A 132 -2.38 0.99 -31.68
CA LYS A 132 -3.41 2.04 -31.51
C LYS A 132 -4.45 1.65 -30.47
N ILE A 133 -4.86 0.38 -30.43
CA ILE A 133 -5.82 -0.13 -29.43
C ILE A 133 -5.17 -0.12 -28.03
N ILE A 134 -3.94 -0.62 -27.91
CA ILE A 134 -3.19 -0.62 -26.65
C ILE A 134 -2.97 0.81 -26.15
N LEU A 135 -2.58 1.74 -27.03
CA LEU A 135 -2.39 3.15 -26.68
C LEU A 135 -3.72 3.81 -26.27
N THR A 136 -4.82 3.49 -26.95
CA THR A 136 -6.15 4.03 -26.60
C THR A 136 -6.63 3.51 -25.25
N ILE A 137 -6.43 2.21 -24.96
CA ILE A 137 -6.73 1.62 -23.66
C ILE A 137 -5.87 2.26 -22.57
N PHE A 138 -4.56 2.40 -22.82
CA PHE A 138 -3.64 3.01 -21.87
C PHE A 138 -3.96 4.49 -21.58
N LEU A 139 -4.25 5.28 -22.62
CA LEU A 139 -4.67 6.68 -22.46
C LEU A 139 -6.03 6.79 -21.73
N SER A 140 -6.94 5.85 -21.99
CA SER A 140 -8.21 5.76 -21.26
C SER A 140 -7.97 5.46 -19.77
N GLN A 141 -7.07 4.53 -19.45
CA GLN A 141 -6.72 4.17 -18.08
C GLN A 141 -6.10 5.35 -17.31
N LEU A 142 -5.17 6.08 -17.91
CA LEU A 142 -4.60 7.30 -17.30
C LEU A 142 -5.68 8.37 -17.04
N GLY A 143 -6.65 8.49 -17.95
CA GLY A 143 -7.80 9.38 -17.76
C GLY A 143 -8.67 8.97 -16.56
N LEU A 144 -8.84 7.67 -16.30
CA LEU A 144 -9.56 7.16 -15.13
C LEU A 144 -8.80 7.40 -13.83
N TYR A 145 -7.48 7.16 -13.82
CA TYR A 145 -6.64 7.43 -12.66
C TYR A 145 -6.63 8.92 -12.30
N ARG A 146 -6.57 9.84 -13.28
CA ARG A 146 -6.65 11.29 -13.03
C ARG A 146 -7.96 11.67 -12.35
N LYS A 147 -9.08 11.20 -12.87
CA LYS A 147 -10.40 11.48 -12.28
C LYS A 147 -10.54 10.84 -10.89
N MET A 148 -9.89 9.71 -10.65
CA MET A 148 -9.85 9.08 -9.33
C MET A 148 -9.05 9.95 -8.35
N ASP A 149 -7.87 10.44 -8.73
CA ASP A 149 -7.06 11.37 -7.95
C ASP A 149 -7.85 12.66 -7.63
N GLU A 150 -8.46 13.29 -8.64
CA GLU A 150 -9.33 14.48 -8.46
C GLU A 150 -10.46 14.24 -7.45
N ALA A 151 -11.13 13.08 -7.54
CA ALA A 151 -12.20 12.71 -6.61
C ALA A 151 -11.65 12.51 -5.18
N ILE A 152 -10.49 11.86 -5.02
CA ILE A 152 -9.87 11.66 -3.70
C ILE A 152 -9.41 12.99 -3.09
N GLN A 153 -8.81 13.89 -3.89
CA GLN A 153 -8.44 15.22 -3.40
C GLN A 153 -9.68 16.02 -2.98
N SER A 154 -10.79 15.92 -3.72
CA SER A 154 -12.08 16.51 -3.32
C SER A 154 -12.58 15.92 -2.01
N ILE A 155 -12.49 14.60 -1.81
CA ILE A 155 -12.80 13.95 -0.53
C ILE A 155 -11.93 14.57 0.57
N ARG A 156 -10.60 14.56 0.45
CA ARG A 156 -9.69 15.09 1.49
C ARG A 156 -10.02 16.54 1.86
N HIS A 157 -10.24 17.40 0.86
CA HIS A 157 -10.58 18.80 1.08
C HIS A 157 -11.89 18.97 1.86
N GLN A 158 -12.92 18.19 1.52
CA GLN A 158 -14.21 18.23 2.22
C GLN A 158 -14.15 17.55 3.59
N THR A 159 -13.30 16.53 3.76
CA THR A 159 -13.30 15.64 4.93
C THR A 159 -12.34 16.09 6.03
N SER A 160 -11.40 17.01 5.76
CA SER A 160 -10.51 17.58 6.79
C SER A 160 -11.28 18.15 7.98
N LYS A 161 -12.48 18.71 7.79
CA LYS A 161 -13.37 19.17 8.87
C LYS A 161 -14.25 18.07 9.46
N TYR A 162 -14.49 17.00 8.72
CA TYR A 162 -15.45 15.94 9.08
C TYR A 162 -14.81 14.85 9.96
N PHE A 163 -13.57 14.47 9.69
CA PHE A 163 -12.87 13.42 10.45
C PHE A 163 -12.63 13.75 11.92
N GLU A 164 -12.61 15.04 12.28
CA GLU A 164 -12.53 15.47 13.68
C GLU A 164 -13.74 15.00 14.49
N HIS A 165 -14.91 14.81 13.86
CA HIS A 165 -16.17 14.55 14.56
C HIS A 165 -16.72 13.13 14.30
N TYR A 166 -16.35 12.49 13.18
CA TYR A 166 -16.84 11.17 12.79
C TYR A 166 -15.70 10.36 12.16
N PRO A 167 -14.94 9.58 12.95
CA PRO A 167 -13.90 8.73 12.40
C PRO A 167 -14.54 7.75 11.41
N ALA A 168 -14.13 7.77 10.15
CA ALA A 168 -14.56 6.71 9.24
C ALA A 168 -14.06 5.37 9.77
N ARG A 169 -14.79 4.30 9.40
CA ARG A 169 -14.33 2.94 9.65
C ARG A 169 -12.93 2.78 9.04
N ALA A 170 -12.03 2.17 9.80
CA ALA A 170 -10.64 1.97 9.38
C ALA A 170 -10.53 1.33 7.98
N ASP A 171 -11.45 0.42 7.62
CA ASP A 171 -11.46 -0.24 6.31
C ASP A 171 -11.77 0.71 5.15
N ASN A 172 -12.68 1.68 5.35
CA ASN A 172 -12.94 2.70 4.33
C ASN A 172 -11.73 3.60 4.12
N LEU A 173 -11.03 3.97 5.21
CA LEU A 173 -9.79 4.73 5.09
C LEU A 173 -8.73 3.93 4.34
N ARG A 174 -8.51 2.66 4.70
CA ARG A 174 -7.55 1.78 4.01
C ARG A 174 -7.82 1.68 2.51
N ASN A 175 -9.08 1.52 2.11
CA ASN A 175 -9.44 1.47 0.70
C ASN A 175 -9.22 2.80 -0.02
N LEU A 176 -9.51 3.92 0.64
CA LEU A 176 -9.23 5.25 0.09
C LEU A 176 -7.72 5.43 -0.13
N TRP A 177 -6.90 5.07 0.86
CA TRP A 177 -5.44 5.09 0.78
C TRP A 177 -4.90 4.16 -0.31
N ALA A 178 -5.44 2.95 -0.43
CA ALA A 178 -5.10 2.01 -1.50
C ALA A 178 -5.35 2.62 -2.88
N ASN A 179 -6.54 3.16 -3.11
CA ASN A 179 -6.89 3.76 -4.40
C ASN A 179 -6.06 5.02 -4.69
N GLU A 180 -5.79 5.85 -3.68
CA GLU A 180 -4.95 7.05 -3.84
C GLU A 180 -3.52 6.68 -4.21
N PHE A 181 -2.95 5.69 -3.53
CA PHE A 181 -1.62 5.18 -3.81
C PHE A 181 -1.53 4.62 -5.23
N GLU A 182 -2.52 3.82 -5.64
CA GLU A 182 -2.61 3.26 -7.00
C GLU A 182 -2.66 4.37 -8.05
N ALA A 183 -3.52 5.39 -7.86
CA ALA A 183 -3.60 6.55 -8.75
C ALA A 183 -2.30 7.34 -8.81
N ALA A 184 -1.73 7.70 -7.66
CA ALA A 184 -0.48 8.45 -7.60
C ALA A 184 0.65 7.70 -8.31
N THR A 185 0.72 6.38 -8.13
CA THR A 185 1.72 5.53 -8.77
C THR A 185 1.50 5.46 -10.28
N ALA A 186 0.27 5.22 -10.74
CA ALA A 186 -0.06 5.15 -12.16
C ALA A 186 0.16 6.49 -12.91
N LEU A 187 -0.12 7.61 -12.24
CA LEU A 187 0.07 8.97 -12.75
C LEU A 187 1.52 9.46 -12.65
N LYS A 188 2.43 8.65 -12.11
CA LYS A 188 3.84 9.00 -11.89
C LYS A 188 4.04 10.19 -10.93
N HIS A 189 3.11 10.38 -9.99
CA HIS A 189 3.17 11.40 -8.95
C HIS A 189 4.03 10.92 -7.75
N TRP A 190 5.31 10.64 -7.98
CA TRP A 190 6.18 9.98 -6.99
C TRP A 190 6.33 10.72 -5.66
N LYS A 191 6.30 12.06 -5.68
CA LYS A 191 6.30 12.86 -4.45
C LYS A 191 5.07 12.60 -3.58
N SER A 192 3.91 12.40 -4.21
CA SER A 192 2.66 12.11 -3.51
C SER A 192 2.65 10.70 -2.90
N VAL A 193 3.31 9.73 -3.54
CA VAL A 193 3.44 8.36 -3.02
C VAL A 193 4.01 8.37 -1.60
N PHE A 194 5.08 9.13 -1.36
CA PHE A 194 5.69 9.21 -0.02
C PHE A 194 4.77 9.87 1.01
N SER A 195 4.11 10.99 0.66
CA SER A 195 3.16 11.63 1.58
C SER A 195 1.99 10.71 1.91
N ILE A 196 1.50 9.93 0.95
CA ILE A 196 0.42 8.96 1.16
C ILE A 196 0.85 7.88 2.17
N ILE A 197 2.08 7.35 2.07
CA ILE A 197 2.62 6.37 3.02
C ILE A 197 2.71 6.96 4.44
N GLN A 198 3.18 8.20 4.58
CA GLN A 198 3.28 8.85 5.89
C GLN A 198 1.90 9.14 6.50
N ASP A 199 0.98 9.68 5.70
CA ASP A 199 -0.37 10.04 6.16
C ASP A 199 -1.19 8.81 6.58
N CYS A 200 -0.98 7.66 5.93
CA CYS A 200 -1.73 6.43 6.23
C CYS A 200 -1.23 5.65 7.45
N LYS A 201 -0.16 6.12 8.13
CA LYS A 201 0.43 5.48 9.33
C LYS A 201 -0.60 4.98 10.38
N PRO A 202 -1.66 5.73 10.74
CA PRO A 202 -2.64 5.30 11.75
C PRO A 202 -3.46 4.07 11.36
N VAL A 203 -3.58 3.78 10.06
CA VAL A 203 -4.34 2.64 9.54
C VAL A 203 -3.44 1.65 8.78
N PHE A 204 -2.13 1.89 8.79
CA PHE A 204 -1.14 1.10 8.08
C PHE A 204 -1.04 -0.29 8.70
N GLY A 205 -1.25 -1.29 7.86
CA GLY A 205 -1.20 -2.69 8.26
C GLY A 205 -0.82 -3.54 7.06
N VAL A 206 -0.62 -4.83 7.29
CA VAL A 206 0.01 -5.69 6.29
C VAL A 206 -0.76 -5.80 4.99
N ASN A 207 -2.10 -5.85 5.01
CA ASN A 207 -2.89 -5.87 3.77
C ASN A 207 -2.66 -4.63 2.90
N LEU A 208 -2.55 -3.44 3.53
CA LEU A 208 -2.29 -2.20 2.82
C LEU A 208 -0.83 -2.17 2.32
N CYS A 209 0.10 -2.69 3.12
CA CYS A 209 1.49 -2.84 2.74
C CYS A 209 1.67 -3.73 1.50
N ASP A 210 1.07 -4.93 1.47
CA ASP A 210 1.15 -5.83 0.30
C ASP A 210 0.58 -5.14 -0.94
N TYR A 211 -0.52 -4.42 -0.77
CA TYR A 211 -1.18 -3.72 -1.86
C TYR A 211 -0.28 -2.60 -2.43
N PHE A 212 0.34 -1.80 -1.56
CA PHE A 212 1.33 -0.80 -1.97
C PHE A 212 2.53 -1.44 -2.65
N MET A 213 3.06 -2.55 -2.11
CA MET A 213 4.15 -3.30 -2.73
C MET A 213 3.80 -3.76 -4.13
N ASN A 214 2.62 -4.34 -4.32
CA ASN A 214 2.15 -4.74 -5.64
C ASN A 214 2.13 -3.56 -6.62
N CYS A 215 1.70 -2.37 -6.18
CA CYS A 215 1.75 -1.18 -7.00
C CYS A 215 3.21 -0.77 -7.33
N ILE A 216 4.09 -0.68 -6.32
CA ILE A 216 5.50 -0.32 -6.49
C ILE A 216 6.22 -1.23 -7.51
N LEU A 217 5.94 -2.54 -7.44
CA LEU A 217 6.54 -3.56 -8.31
C LEU A 217 5.88 -3.61 -9.69
N SER A 218 4.57 -3.36 -9.80
CA SER A 218 3.84 -3.47 -11.08
C SER A 218 4.00 -2.24 -11.97
N PHE A 219 4.17 -1.06 -11.37
CA PHE A 219 4.35 0.18 -12.11
C PHE A 219 5.83 0.46 -12.37
N ASP A 220 6.10 1.20 -13.45
CA ASP A 220 7.43 1.66 -13.89
C ASP A 220 7.95 2.81 -13.01
N MET A 221 8.02 2.55 -11.70
CA MET A 221 8.54 3.48 -10.70
C MET A 221 10.08 3.43 -10.72
N PRO A 222 10.78 4.57 -10.78
CA PRO A 222 12.24 4.62 -10.68
C PRO A 222 12.74 3.99 -9.37
N ASP A 223 13.86 3.27 -9.41
CA ASP A 223 14.35 2.48 -8.27
C ASP A 223 14.59 3.32 -7.00
N ALA A 224 15.05 4.56 -7.15
CA ALA A 224 15.17 5.54 -6.06
C ALA A 224 13.84 5.72 -5.29
N HIS A 225 12.75 5.93 -6.03
CA HIS A 225 11.42 6.08 -5.44
C HIS A 225 10.87 4.78 -4.89
N ARG A 226 11.21 3.63 -5.50
CA ARG A 226 10.85 2.32 -4.95
C ARG A 226 11.53 2.10 -3.59
N ALA A 227 12.84 2.35 -3.50
CA ALA A 227 13.60 2.21 -2.26
C ALA A 227 13.04 3.11 -1.16
N ASP A 228 12.81 4.40 -1.44
CA ASP A 228 12.26 5.36 -0.47
C ASP A 228 10.85 4.95 0.03
N ALA A 229 9.99 4.50 -0.90
CA ALA A 229 8.65 4.06 -0.56
C ALA A 229 8.68 2.80 0.32
N ILE A 230 9.45 1.79 -0.06
CA ILE A 230 9.57 0.53 0.70
C ILE A 230 10.17 0.80 2.08
N HIS A 231 11.21 1.63 2.17
CA HIS A 231 11.82 2.02 3.44
C HIS A 231 10.80 2.70 4.38
N ALA A 232 10.00 3.64 3.86
CA ALA A 232 8.94 4.28 4.62
C ALA A 232 7.86 3.29 5.09
N MET A 233 7.48 2.34 4.23
CA MET A 233 6.51 1.30 4.57
C MET A 233 7.02 0.39 5.68
N ILE A 234 8.27 -0.06 5.61
CA ILE A 234 8.92 -0.87 6.65
C ILE A 234 8.97 -0.10 7.97
N GLY A 235 9.36 1.18 7.94
CA GLY A 235 9.34 2.05 9.14
C GLY A 235 7.95 2.16 9.78
N ASN A 236 6.90 2.26 8.97
CA ASN A 236 5.52 2.28 9.46
C ASN A 236 5.08 0.94 10.06
N LEU A 237 5.52 -0.20 9.50
CA LEU A 237 5.25 -1.52 10.08
C LEU A 237 5.90 -1.68 11.46
N TYR A 238 7.13 -1.16 11.64
CA TYR A 238 7.81 -1.19 12.93
C TYR A 238 7.24 -0.23 13.96
N GLY A 239 6.77 0.94 13.53
CA GLY A 239 6.23 1.96 14.43
C GLY A 239 4.87 1.61 15.04
N ASN A 240 4.12 0.69 14.45
CA ASN A 240 2.84 0.24 14.99
C ASN A 240 3.09 -0.90 15.99
N GLU A 241 3.16 -0.53 17.28
CA GLU A 241 3.45 -1.39 18.44
C GLU A 241 2.61 -2.68 18.42
N GLY A 242 3.20 -3.78 17.98
CA GLY A 242 2.55 -5.10 17.96
C GLY A 242 2.80 -5.89 16.69
N VAL A 243 4.05 -5.95 16.20
CA VAL A 243 4.41 -6.77 15.04
C VAL A 243 4.07 -8.23 15.34
N VAL A 244 2.94 -8.68 14.79
CA VAL A 244 2.51 -10.08 14.85
C VAL A 244 3.53 -10.93 14.09
N PRO A 245 3.94 -12.11 14.60
CA PRO A 245 4.94 -12.97 13.94
C PRO A 245 4.65 -13.28 12.48
N ALA A 246 3.37 -13.36 12.08
CA ALA A 246 2.95 -13.59 10.69
C ALA A 246 3.42 -12.48 9.72
N HIS A 247 3.85 -11.33 10.23
CA HIS A 247 4.38 -10.23 9.43
C HIS A 247 5.88 -10.38 9.12
N LEU A 248 6.58 -11.25 9.84
CA LEU A 248 8.03 -11.44 9.69
C LEU A 248 8.37 -12.10 8.35
N ASP A 249 7.53 -13.01 7.85
CA ASP A 249 7.80 -13.68 6.56
C ASP A 249 7.75 -12.68 5.41
N ARG A 250 6.72 -11.82 5.37
CA ARG A 250 6.58 -10.80 4.32
C ARG A 250 7.60 -9.68 4.44
N LEU A 251 7.98 -9.34 5.66
CA LEU A 251 9.02 -8.37 5.91
C LEU A 251 10.34 -8.78 5.24
N ARG A 252 10.67 -10.08 5.18
CA ARG A 252 11.87 -10.57 4.49
C ARG A 252 11.81 -10.26 2.99
N ASP A 253 10.68 -10.51 2.35
CA ASP A 253 10.48 -10.15 0.95
C ASP A 253 10.64 -8.63 0.74
N TYR A 254 10.14 -7.82 1.68
CA TYR A 254 10.26 -6.37 1.59
C TYR A 254 11.69 -5.88 1.78
N LEU A 255 12.45 -6.51 2.67
CA LEU A 255 13.88 -6.25 2.83
C LEU A 255 14.66 -6.64 1.57
N HIS A 256 14.34 -7.78 0.95
CA HIS A 256 14.94 -8.19 -0.33
C HIS A 256 14.74 -7.11 -1.41
N TYR A 257 13.50 -6.65 -1.59
CA TYR A 257 13.20 -5.59 -2.55
C TYR A 257 13.88 -4.27 -2.17
N LEU A 258 13.88 -3.91 -0.88
CA LEU A 258 14.53 -2.70 -0.40
C LEU A 258 16.02 -2.71 -0.72
N PHE A 259 16.71 -3.82 -0.41
CA PHE A 259 18.13 -3.99 -0.71
C PHE A 259 18.41 -3.86 -2.21
N THR A 260 17.65 -4.60 -3.03
CA THR A 260 17.80 -4.62 -4.49
C THR A 260 17.61 -3.23 -5.09
N PHE A 261 16.51 -2.54 -4.74
CA PHE A 261 16.23 -1.21 -5.28
C PHE A 261 17.16 -0.13 -4.72
N SER A 262 17.65 -0.29 -3.48
CA SER A 262 18.65 0.62 -2.92
C SER A 262 19.97 0.55 -3.68
N LEU A 263 20.48 -0.65 -3.98
CA LEU A 263 21.69 -0.81 -4.80
C LEU A 263 21.47 -0.29 -6.23
N ALA A 264 20.33 -0.61 -6.85
CA ALA A 264 20.01 -0.11 -8.18
C ALA A 264 19.90 1.42 -8.22
N ALA A 265 19.28 2.03 -7.21
CA ALA A 265 19.19 3.47 -7.05
C ALA A 265 20.57 4.11 -6.90
N ALA A 266 21.44 3.53 -6.06
CA ALA A 266 22.81 3.99 -5.84
C ALA A 266 23.65 3.93 -7.13
N ALA A 267 23.49 2.88 -7.94
CA ALA A 267 24.20 2.71 -9.21
C ALA A 267 23.66 3.58 -10.37
N SER A 268 22.43 4.11 -10.26
CA SER A 268 21.78 4.80 -11.38
C SER A 268 22.34 6.21 -11.62
N GLN A 269 22.73 6.51 -12.88
CA GLN A 269 23.23 7.85 -13.29
C GLN A 269 22.18 8.96 -13.19
N ASN A 270 20.88 8.62 -13.11
CA ASN A 270 19.79 9.57 -12.88
C ASN A 270 19.82 10.20 -11.47
N SER A 271 20.70 9.71 -10.59
CA SER A 271 21.08 10.34 -9.31
C SER A 271 21.50 11.82 -9.46
N VAL A 272 22.03 12.22 -10.63
CA VAL A 272 22.58 13.57 -10.85
C VAL A 272 21.50 14.66 -11.05
N MET A 273 20.23 14.32 -11.31
CA MET A 273 19.23 15.29 -11.83
C MET A 273 18.09 15.72 -10.88
N LEU A 274 17.98 15.16 -9.66
CA LEU A 274 16.94 15.58 -8.69
C LEU A 274 17.42 16.75 -7.83
N ARG A 275 16.99 17.95 -8.21
CA ARG A 275 17.27 19.23 -7.54
C ARG A 275 16.49 19.37 -6.23
N ASP A 276 17.01 18.81 -5.14
CA ASP A 276 16.88 19.46 -3.83
C ASP A 276 17.97 18.99 -2.87
N ILE A 277 18.68 19.97 -2.32
CA ILE A 277 20.06 19.88 -1.83
C ILE A 277 20.03 19.86 -0.30
N SER A 278 20.33 18.71 0.31
CA SER A 278 20.94 18.61 1.66
C SER A 278 21.47 17.23 2.03
N GLN A 279 21.10 16.15 1.31
CA GLN A 279 21.66 14.81 1.50
C GLN A 279 22.67 14.50 0.40
N LYS A 280 23.86 14.04 0.78
CA LYS A 280 24.88 13.54 -0.14
C LYS A 280 24.43 12.17 -0.69
N TRP A 281 23.65 12.18 -1.76
CA TRP A 281 23.35 11.00 -2.57
C TRP A 281 24.59 10.71 -3.42
N PRO A 282 25.27 9.55 -3.29
CA PRO A 282 24.73 8.17 -3.22
C PRO A 282 24.81 7.47 -1.85
N GLU A 283 25.43 8.10 -0.85
CA GLU A 283 25.70 7.46 0.46
C GLU A 283 24.41 6.98 1.14
N ALA A 284 23.31 7.72 1.01
CA ALA A 284 22.05 7.37 1.66
C ALA A 284 21.45 6.02 1.17
N TYR A 285 21.56 5.69 -0.12
CA TYR A 285 21.07 4.40 -0.64
C TYR A 285 21.99 3.24 -0.30
N TYR A 286 23.32 3.45 -0.28
CA TYR A 286 24.24 2.45 0.25
C TYR A 286 23.99 2.19 1.74
N SER A 287 23.80 3.23 2.54
CA SER A 287 23.43 3.08 3.96
C SER A 287 22.08 2.38 4.14
N MET A 288 21.11 2.62 3.25
CA MET A 288 19.82 1.92 3.26
C MET A 288 20.00 0.42 2.97
N ALA A 289 20.72 0.06 1.92
CA ALA A 289 21.04 -1.33 1.60
C ALA A 289 21.86 -2.00 2.72
N GLU A 290 22.82 -1.28 3.29
CA GLU A 290 23.62 -1.73 4.43
C GLU A 290 22.77 -2.00 5.68
N SER A 291 21.78 -1.15 5.97
CA SER A 291 20.85 -1.35 7.08
C SER A 291 20.01 -2.63 6.92
N VAL A 292 19.67 -2.99 5.67
CA VAL A 292 18.98 -4.27 5.38
C VAL A 292 19.89 -5.45 5.71
N ILE A 293 21.17 -5.38 5.34
CA ILE A 293 22.15 -6.42 5.68
C ILE A 293 22.28 -6.56 7.20
N ASP A 294 22.45 -5.45 7.91
CA ASP A 294 22.57 -5.47 9.38
C ASP A 294 21.34 -6.10 10.04
N GLN A 295 20.17 -5.76 9.54
CA GLN A 295 18.92 -6.34 10.02
C GLN A 295 18.82 -7.84 9.72
N ALA A 296 19.25 -8.27 8.53
CA ALA A 296 19.28 -9.69 8.16
C ALA A 296 20.25 -10.49 9.04
N ILE A 297 21.45 -9.94 9.29
CA ILE A 297 22.45 -10.53 10.19
C ILE A 297 21.89 -10.67 11.60
N LEU A 298 21.30 -9.60 12.14
CA LEU A 298 20.71 -9.60 13.49
C LEU A 298 19.63 -10.69 13.60
N THR A 299 18.67 -10.69 12.66
CA THR A 299 17.55 -11.64 12.65
C THR A 299 18.04 -13.10 12.54
N ALA A 300 18.97 -13.38 11.63
CA ALA A 300 19.50 -14.73 11.44
C ALA A 300 20.37 -15.19 12.62
N THR A 301 21.03 -14.27 13.32
CA THR A 301 21.81 -14.57 14.53
C THR A 301 20.89 -14.93 15.70
N ASP A 302 19.81 -14.18 15.89
CA ASP A 302 18.79 -14.47 16.90
C ASP A 302 18.16 -15.86 16.65
N ASP A 303 17.83 -16.17 15.39
CA ASP A 303 17.30 -17.48 15.01
C ASP A 303 18.29 -18.62 15.31
N ALA A 304 19.58 -18.40 15.05
CA ALA A 304 20.64 -19.37 15.34
C ALA A 304 20.82 -19.58 16.85
N TYR A 305 20.78 -18.50 17.64
CA TYR A 305 20.86 -18.55 19.10
C TYR A 305 19.72 -19.37 19.69
N LEU A 306 18.46 -19.06 19.31
CA LEU A 306 17.27 -19.75 19.81
C LEU A 306 17.29 -21.25 19.49
N ARG A 307 17.74 -21.64 18.30
CA ARG A 307 17.92 -23.06 17.94
C ARG A 307 18.92 -23.77 18.84
N SER A 308 20.03 -23.10 19.17
CA SER A 308 21.07 -23.68 20.03
C SER A 308 20.59 -23.88 21.47
N GLU A 309 19.76 -22.98 22.00
CA GLU A 309 19.15 -23.14 23.32
C GLU A 309 18.13 -24.28 23.35
N GLN A 310 17.29 -24.38 22.32
CA GLN A 310 16.28 -25.44 22.23
C GLN A 310 16.93 -26.84 22.20
N GLN A 311 18.05 -27.00 21.49
CA GLN A 311 18.82 -28.25 21.47
C GLN A 311 19.44 -28.60 22.83
N ARG A 312 19.89 -27.60 23.61
CA ARG A 312 20.43 -27.83 24.95
C ARG A 312 19.36 -28.29 25.93
N GLN A 313 18.16 -27.74 25.84
CA GLN A 313 17.04 -28.11 26.71
C GLN A 313 16.55 -29.54 26.44
N THR A 314 16.52 -29.98 25.17
CA THR A 314 16.13 -31.35 24.82
C THR A 314 17.06 -32.42 25.39
N HIS A 315 18.34 -32.10 25.63
CA HIS A 315 19.30 -33.05 26.19
C HIS A 315 19.23 -33.21 27.72
N LEU A 316 18.58 -32.29 28.44
CA LEU A 316 18.51 -32.30 29.92
C LEU A 316 17.23 -32.94 30.48
N HIS A 317 16.33 -33.45 29.64
CA HIS A 317 15.02 -33.97 30.06
C HIS A 317 14.72 -35.39 29.54
N SER A 318 15.73 -36.17 29.13
CA SER A 318 15.51 -37.50 28.53
C SER A 318 15.15 -38.64 29.51
N ASP A 319 15.14 -38.39 30.82
CA ASP A 319 15.10 -39.51 31.80
C ASP A 319 13.78 -39.65 32.59
N ASP A 320 12.75 -38.82 32.33
CA ASP A 320 11.45 -38.96 33.03
C ASP A 320 10.25 -39.10 32.06
N PRO A 321 9.56 -40.26 32.04
CA PRO A 321 8.37 -40.48 31.23
C PRO A 321 7.14 -39.90 31.94
N VAL A 322 6.97 -38.57 31.90
CA VAL A 322 5.75 -37.93 32.43
C VAL A 322 4.89 -37.43 31.27
N VAL A 323 3.75 -38.11 31.12
CA VAL A 323 2.57 -37.72 30.34
C VAL A 323 2.20 -36.27 30.68
N ARG A 324 2.41 -35.34 29.74
CA ARG A 324 1.82 -34.00 29.79
C ARG A 324 1.19 -33.65 28.46
N ASP A 325 -0.11 -33.88 28.39
CA ASP A 325 -1.03 -33.15 27.53
C ASP A 325 -1.05 -31.68 27.98
N ASN A 326 -0.18 -30.84 27.39
CA ASN A 326 -0.28 -29.40 27.56
C ASN A 326 -0.46 -28.72 26.19
N PRO A 327 -1.71 -28.43 25.77
CA PRO A 327 -2.01 -27.87 24.44
C PRO A 327 -1.72 -26.37 24.31
N GLN A 328 -0.81 -25.79 25.11
CA GLN A 328 -0.57 -24.34 25.14
C GLN A 328 0.85 -23.89 24.76
N SER A 329 1.73 -24.79 24.32
CA SER A 329 3.02 -24.37 23.74
C SER A 329 2.88 -24.09 22.24
N GLU A 330 1.95 -23.21 21.86
CA GLU A 330 2.07 -22.43 20.63
C GLU A 330 3.18 -21.39 20.83
N CYS A 331 4.40 -21.85 21.13
CA CYS A 331 5.60 -21.07 20.86
C CYS A 331 5.58 -20.85 19.35
N GLN A 332 5.08 -19.68 18.96
CA GLN A 332 5.02 -19.15 17.61
C GLN A 332 6.20 -19.70 16.83
N GLN A 333 5.92 -20.60 15.88
CA GLN A 333 6.93 -21.24 15.06
C GLN A 333 7.62 -20.13 14.26
N ARG A 334 8.67 -19.54 14.83
CA ARG A 334 9.50 -18.59 14.11
C ARG A 334 10.22 -19.38 13.04
N HIS A 335 9.84 -19.14 11.79
CA HIS A 335 10.55 -19.73 10.68
C HIS A 335 11.95 -19.12 10.66
N PRO A 336 13.00 -19.94 10.53
CA PRO A 336 14.35 -19.42 10.43
C PRO A 336 14.50 -18.52 9.21
N TYR A 337 15.48 -17.61 9.25
CA TYR A 337 15.83 -16.81 8.07
C TYR A 337 16.16 -17.71 6.87
N PRO A 338 15.58 -17.48 5.67
CA PRO A 338 15.79 -18.33 4.50
C PRO A 338 17.25 -18.37 4.07
N THR A 339 17.79 -19.56 3.87
CA THR A 339 19.19 -19.75 3.50
C THR A 339 19.50 -19.18 2.11
N GLU A 340 18.55 -19.29 1.19
CA GLU A 340 18.64 -18.77 -0.17
C GLU A 340 18.79 -17.23 -0.16
N GLU A 341 18.01 -16.57 0.71
CA GLU A 341 18.07 -15.11 0.86
C GLU A 341 19.39 -14.66 1.47
N LEU A 342 19.90 -15.35 2.50
CA LEU A 342 21.25 -15.08 3.03
C LEU A 342 22.33 -15.23 1.97
N GLY A 343 22.23 -16.25 1.12
CA GLY A 343 23.16 -16.46 0.00
C GLY A 343 23.10 -15.35 -1.04
N TYR A 344 21.89 -14.88 -1.38
CA TYR A 344 21.67 -13.74 -2.26
C TYR A 344 22.29 -12.46 -1.70
N LEU A 345 21.95 -12.10 -0.45
CA LEU A 345 22.48 -10.91 0.22
C LEU A 345 24.00 -10.97 0.35
N ALA A 346 24.57 -12.14 0.72
CA ALA A 346 26.01 -12.31 0.86
C ALA A 346 26.73 -12.08 -0.48
N THR A 347 26.21 -12.67 -1.56
CA THR A 347 26.80 -12.55 -2.90
C THR A 347 26.73 -11.11 -3.42
N CYS A 348 25.57 -10.47 -3.31
CA CYS A 348 25.42 -9.08 -3.76
C CYS A 348 26.27 -8.12 -2.92
N SER A 349 26.36 -8.34 -1.61
CA SER A 349 27.21 -7.53 -0.73
C SER A 349 28.70 -7.65 -1.06
N PHE A 350 29.16 -8.86 -1.40
CA PHE A 350 30.55 -9.06 -1.82
C PHE A 350 30.84 -8.40 -3.17
N ASN A 351 29.92 -8.51 -4.13
CA ASN A 351 30.05 -7.83 -5.42
C ASN A 351 30.13 -6.31 -5.23
N GLN A 352 29.25 -5.74 -4.40
CA GLN A 352 29.29 -4.32 -4.06
C GLN A 352 30.60 -3.91 -3.38
N ALA A 353 31.20 -4.79 -2.56
CA ALA A 353 32.53 -4.55 -2.01
C ALA A 353 33.62 -4.46 -3.11
N MET A 354 33.52 -5.27 -4.16
CA MET A 354 34.45 -5.21 -5.31
C MET A 354 34.26 -3.94 -6.13
N ASP A 355 33.03 -3.44 -6.23
CA ASP A 355 32.75 -2.16 -6.85
C ASP A 355 33.44 -1.02 -6.06
N PHE A 356 33.30 -1.00 -4.72
CA PHE A 356 34.01 -0.03 -3.87
C PHE A 356 35.54 -0.16 -3.95
N TYR A 357 36.08 -1.37 -4.08
CA TYR A 357 37.51 -1.56 -4.31
C TYR A 357 37.96 -0.92 -5.62
N SER A 358 37.17 -1.08 -6.68
CA SER A 358 37.46 -0.50 -8.00
C SER A 358 37.41 1.03 -7.99
N GLU A 359 36.66 1.61 -7.06
CA GLU A 359 36.57 3.06 -6.81
C GLU A 359 37.64 3.57 -5.80
N GLU A 360 38.60 2.75 -5.40
CA GLU A 360 39.63 3.06 -4.40
C GLU A 360 39.05 3.44 -3.02
N ASN A 361 37.83 2.98 -2.72
CA ASN A 361 37.17 3.17 -1.43
C ASN A 361 37.39 1.96 -0.50
N ASP A 362 38.63 1.82 -0.03
CA ASP A 362 39.08 0.71 0.82
C ASP A 362 38.21 0.52 2.07
N LYS A 363 37.76 1.62 2.68
CA LYS A 363 36.98 1.57 3.91
C LYS A 363 35.63 0.87 3.67
N GLU A 364 34.89 1.31 2.67
CA GLU A 364 33.58 0.72 2.35
C GLU A 364 33.74 -0.68 1.77
N CYS A 365 34.76 -0.93 0.93
CA CYS A 365 35.10 -2.28 0.48
C CYS A 365 35.28 -3.25 1.65
N ARG A 366 36.08 -2.88 2.67
CA ARG A 366 36.30 -3.74 3.84
C ARG A 366 35.03 -3.96 4.66
N CYS A 367 34.21 -2.93 4.81
CA CYS A 367 32.94 -3.01 5.51
C CYS A 367 32.00 -4.03 4.84
N TRP A 368 31.72 -3.85 3.56
CA TRP A 368 30.79 -4.67 2.79
C TRP A 368 31.27 -6.12 2.63
N ALA A 369 32.57 -6.34 2.40
CA ALA A 369 33.14 -7.68 2.35
C ALA A 369 33.04 -8.41 3.70
N GLY A 370 33.27 -7.71 4.81
CA GLY A 370 33.10 -8.25 6.16
C GLY A 370 31.67 -8.73 6.41
N LYS A 371 30.68 -7.91 6.05
CA LYS A 371 29.26 -8.26 6.18
C LYS A 371 28.85 -9.42 5.26
N ALA A 372 29.37 -9.47 4.03
CA ALA A 372 29.15 -10.58 3.11
C ALA A 372 29.64 -11.92 3.68
N ILE A 373 30.85 -11.93 4.27
CA ILE A 373 31.41 -13.12 4.93
C ILE A 373 30.54 -13.53 6.13
N GLN A 374 30.05 -12.57 6.91
CA GLN A 374 29.17 -12.84 8.05
C GLN A 374 27.84 -13.47 7.61
N LEU A 375 27.17 -12.90 6.60
CA LEU A 375 25.94 -13.45 6.02
C LEU A 375 26.14 -14.89 5.52
N ALA A 376 27.23 -15.14 4.77
CA ALA A 376 27.55 -16.47 4.28
C ALA A 376 27.78 -17.49 5.42
N GLY A 377 28.37 -17.05 6.54
CA GLY A 377 28.57 -17.88 7.73
C GLY A 377 27.26 -18.27 8.43
N LEU A 378 26.22 -17.43 8.34
CA LEU A 378 24.92 -17.68 8.98
C LEU A 378 24.08 -18.75 8.27
N MET A 379 24.33 -19.03 6.99
CA MET A 379 23.63 -20.06 6.20
C MET A 379 23.73 -21.48 6.81
N SER A 380 24.74 -21.75 7.65
CA SER A 380 24.91 -23.00 8.40
C SER A 380 24.89 -24.30 7.55
N ASN A 381 25.21 -24.20 6.26
CA ASN A 381 25.24 -25.33 5.32
C ASN A 381 26.58 -25.40 4.55
N VAL A 382 26.76 -26.45 3.73
CA VAL A 382 28.00 -26.65 2.96
C VAL A 382 28.26 -25.51 1.97
N GLU A 383 27.21 -24.94 1.39
CA GLU A 383 27.30 -23.84 0.44
C GLU A 383 27.77 -22.55 1.11
N GLY A 384 27.23 -22.20 2.28
CA GLY A 384 27.68 -21.08 3.10
C GLY A 384 29.16 -21.17 3.46
N ASN A 385 29.63 -22.35 3.89
CA ASN A 385 31.06 -22.57 4.17
C ASN A 385 31.95 -22.38 2.94
N ARG A 386 31.47 -22.79 1.76
CA ARG A 386 32.17 -22.56 0.49
C ARG A 386 32.22 -21.07 0.16
N LEU A 387 31.12 -20.34 0.33
CA LEU A 387 31.07 -18.89 0.13
C LEU A 387 32.01 -18.14 1.08
N VAL A 388 32.01 -18.48 2.38
CA VAL A 388 32.95 -17.89 3.36
C VAL A 388 34.40 -18.09 2.92
N THR A 389 34.77 -19.31 2.52
CA THR A 389 36.12 -19.62 2.07
C THR A 389 36.48 -18.84 0.80
N LEU A 390 35.55 -18.77 -0.15
CA LEU A 390 35.71 -18.05 -1.41
C LEU A 390 35.90 -16.55 -1.16
N PHE A 391 35.02 -15.93 -0.38
CA PHE A 391 35.06 -14.49 -0.08
C PHE A 391 36.30 -14.10 0.71
N ARG A 392 36.71 -14.89 1.72
CA ARG A 392 37.97 -14.63 2.45
C ARG A 392 39.18 -14.69 1.54
N LYS A 393 39.30 -15.73 0.72
CA LYS A 393 40.41 -15.87 -0.23
C LYS A 393 40.44 -14.73 -1.26
N GLY A 394 39.27 -14.33 -1.77
CA GLY A 394 39.14 -13.20 -2.67
C GLY A 394 39.59 -11.90 -2.02
N PHE A 395 39.14 -11.66 -0.78
CA PHE A 395 39.42 -10.43 -0.04
C PHE A 395 40.87 -10.32 0.45
N GLU A 396 41.48 -11.41 0.92
CA GLU A 396 42.91 -11.48 1.28
C GLU A 396 43.85 -11.21 0.10
N GLY A 397 43.38 -11.37 -1.13
CA GLY A 397 44.17 -11.07 -2.33
C GLY A 397 44.18 -9.60 -2.74
N LEU A 398 43.33 -8.75 -2.14
CA LEU A 398 43.13 -7.35 -2.55
C LEU A 398 43.98 -6.35 -1.76
N PHE A 399 44.43 -6.74 -0.56
CA PHE A 399 45.14 -5.91 0.40
C PHE A 399 46.30 -6.69 1.01
#